data_AF-A0A7C7NX30-F1
#
_entry.id   AF-A0A7C7NX30-F1
#
_cell.length_a   1.000
_cell.length_b   1.000
_cell.length_c   1.000
_cell.angle_alpha   90.00
_cell.angle_beta   90.00
_cell.angle_gamma   90.00
#
_symmetry.space_group_name_H-M   'P 1'
#
loop_
_entity.id
_entity.type
_entity.pdbx_description
1 polymer ?
#
loop_
_entity_poly.entity_id
_entity_poly.type
_entity_poly.pdbx_seq_one_letter_code
_entity_poly.pdbx_strand_id
1 'polypeptide(L)' 'MNKTDLIDAMAEHAGITKAAAKKALECALIEIEGALQKGNRVSLVGFGSWSVSKRAA' A
#
# COMPACT_ATOMS: atom_id res chain seq x y z
N MET A 1 -6.92 -10.21 -9.01
CA MET A 1 -6.70 -8.88 -8.41
C MET A 1 -5.32 -8.37 -8.79
N ASN A 2 -5.25 -7.59 -9.86
CA ASN A 2 -4.10 -6.75 -10.19
C ASN A 2 -4.31 -5.33 -9.59
N LYS A 3 -3.41 -4.37 -9.89
CA LYS A 3 -3.52 -3.00 -9.38
C LYS A 3 -4.80 -2.27 -9.83
N THR A 4 -5.23 -2.49 -11.07
CA THR A 4 -6.45 -1.90 -11.63
C THR A 4 -7.69 -2.47 -10.94
N ASP A 5 -7.76 -3.79 -10.80
CA ASP A 5 -8.87 -4.47 -10.11
C ASP A 5 -9.02 -3.93 -8.67
N LEU A 6 -7.90 -3.68 -7.98
CA LEU A 6 -7.89 -3.14 -6.62
C LEU A 6 -8.39 -1.68 -6.57
N ILE A 7 -7.99 -0.83 -7.54
CA ILE A 7 -8.47 0.56 -7.63
C ILE A 7 -9.98 0.58 -7.85
N ASP A 8 -10.49 -0.30 -8.72
CA ASP A 8 -11.91 -0.40 -9.01
C ASP A 8 -12.70 -0.86 -7.77
N ALA A 9 -12.23 -1.90 -7.08
CA ALA A 9 -12.83 -2.35 -5.83
C ALA A 9 -12.78 -1.26 -4.74
N MET A 10 -11.67 -0.53 -4.60
CA MET A 10 -11.55 0.58 -3.65
C MET A 10 -12.55 1.70 -3.97
N ALA A 11 -12.70 2.06 -5.24
CA ALA A 11 -13.65 3.09 -5.66
C ALA A 11 -15.09 2.70 -5.32
N GLU A 12 -15.46 1.45 -5.64
CA GLU A 12 -16.80 0.90 -5.37
C GLU A 12 -17.09 0.81 -3.86
N HIS A 13 -16.22 0.14 -3.10
CA HIS A 13 -16.48 -0.13 -1.69
C HIS A 13 -16.32 1.10 -0.79
N ALA A 14 -15.46 2.05 -1.15
CA ALA A 14 -15.30 3.30 -0.39
C ALA A 14 -16.24 4.42 -0.87
N GLY A 15 -16.97 4.23 -1.98
CA GLY A 15 -17.87 5.25 -2.54
C GLY A 15 -17.12 6.49 -3.05
N ILE A 16 -15.91 6.31 -3.59
CA ILE A 16 -15.05 7.39 -4.07
C ILE A 16 -14.81 7.27 -5.58
N THR A 17 -14.37 8.35 -6.22
CA THR A 17 -14.02 8.30 -7.65
C THR A 17 -12.81 7.38 -7.88
N LYS A 18 -12.74 6.75 -9.07
CA LYS A 18 -11.56 5.96 -9.48
C LYS A 18 -10.26 6.76 -9.39
N ALA A 19 -10.31 8.06 -9.70
CA ALA A 19 -9.16 8.95 -9.59
C ALA A 19 -8.71 9.13 -8.12
N ALA A 20 -9.65 9.28 -7.19
CA ALA A 20 -9.34 9.36 -5.77
C ALA A 20 -8.79 8.02 -5.24
N ALA A 21 -9.40 6.89 -5.62
CA ALA A 21 -8.93 5.55 -5.24
C ALA A 21 -7.50 5.28 -5.75
N LYS A 22 -7.22 5.62 -7.02
CA LYS A 22 -5.87 5.54 -7.59
C LYS A 22 -4.87 6.34 -6.79
N LYS A 23 -5.18 7.61 -6.51
CA LYS A 23 -4.30 8.51 -5.74
C LYS A 23 -4.05 7.99 -4.33
N ALA A 24 -5.09 7.46 -3.66
CA ALA A 24 -4.96 6.88 -2.33
C ALA A 24 -4.05 5.65 -2.32
N LEU A 25 -4.24 4.72 -3.27
CA LEU A 25 -3.39 3.53 -3.39
C LEU A 25 -1.94 3.90 -3.70
N GLU A 26 -1.70 4.84 -4.62
CA GLU A 26 -0.35 5.30 -4.96
C GLU A 26 0.35 5.95 -3.77
N CYS A 27 -0.35 6.81 -3.01
CA CYS A 27 0.18 7.41 -1.80
C CYS A 27 0.55 6.36 -0.75
N ALA A 28 -0.33 5.38 -0.51
CA ALA A 28 -0.06 4.30 0.44
C ALA A 28 1.21 3.52 0.06
N LEU A 29 1.37 3.16 -1.22
CA LEU A 29 2.55 2.44 -1.69
C LEU A 29 3.83 3.25 -1.52
N ILE A 30 3.81 4.55 -1.85
CA ILE A 30 4.96 5.45 -1.71
C ILE A 30 5.39 5.58 -0.24
N GLU A 31 4.45 5.79 0.68
CA GLU A 31 4.77 5.94 2.10
C GLU A 31 5.28 4.64 2.72
N ILE A 32 4.69 3.49 2.34
CA ILE A 32 5.16 2.17 2.78
C ILE A 32 6.60 1.94 2.26
N GLU A 33 6.85 2.19 0.98
CA GLU A 33 8.18 2.06 0.40
C GLU A 33 9.19 2.97 1.11
N GLY A 34 8.86 4.26 1.28
CA GLY A 34 9.73 5.23 1.93
C GLY A 34 10.04 4.89 3.39
N ALA A 35 9.06 4.34 4.13
CA ALA A 35 9.29 3.84 5.48
C ALA A 35 10.26 2.65 5.48
N LEU A 36 10.07 1.69 4.58
CA LEU A 36 10.93 0.51 4.47
C LEU A 36 12.36 0.88 4.07
N GLN A 37 12.54 1.80 3.11
CA GLN A 37 13.86 2.30 2.71
C GLN A 37 14.65 2.92 3.89
N LYS A 38 13.94 3.56 4.84
CA LYS A 38 14.53 4.10 6.07
C LYS A 38 14.83 3.04 7.14
N GLY A 39 14.52 1.77 6.87
CA GLY A 39 14.64 0.67 7.82
C GLY A 39 13.50 0.62 8.84
N ASN A 40 12.45 1.43 8.69
CA ASN A 40 11.32 1.43 9.59
C ASN A 40 10.42 0.21 9.34
N ARG A 41 9.78 -0.28 10.41
CA ARG A 41 8.73 -1.29 10.31
C ARG A 41 7.40 -0.60 10.02
N VAL A 42 6.64 -1.12 9.05
CA VAL A 42 5.26 -0.72 8.79
C VAL A 42 4.33 -1.79 9.35
N SER A 43 3.31 -1.39 10.10
CA SER A 43 2.33 -2.31 10.68
C SER A 43 0.91 -1.81 10.42
N LEU A 44 0.11 -2.61 9.73
CA LEU A 44 -1.32 -2.40 9.49
C LEU A 44 -2.09 -3.52 10.19
N VAL A 45 -2.63 -3.21 11.37
CA VAL A 45 -3.33 -4.19 12.22
C VAL A 45 -4.50 -4.81 11.44
N GLY A 46 -4.62 -6.14 11.51
CA GLY A 46 -5.65 -6.89 10.79
C GLY A 46 -5.30 -7.24 9.35
N PHE A 47 -4.24 -6.66 8.78
CA PHE A 47 -3.78 -6.98 7.43
C PHE A 47 -2.37 -7.60 7.43
N GLY A 48 -1.39 -6.93 8.05
CA GLY A 48 -0.03 -7.43 8.09
C GLY A 48 1.00 -6.38 8.48
N SER A 49 2.26 -6.79 8.47
CA SER A 49 3.38 -5.91 8.77
C SER A 49 4.56 -6.21 7.86
N TRP A 50 5.32 -5.17 7.50
CA TRP A 50 6.48 -5.24 6.64
C TRP A 50 7.70 -4.64 7.33
N SER A 51 8.86 -5.19 7.03
CA SER A 51 10.16 -4.69 7.46
C SER A 51 11.22 -5.13 6.45
N VAL A 52 12.29 -4.35 6.30
CA VAL A 52 13.43 -4.75 5.48
C VAL A 52 14.27 -5.78 6.25
N SER A 53 14.60 -6.89 5.60
CA SER A 53 15.55 -7.88 6.12
C SER A 53 16.82 -7.83 5.29
N LYS A 54 17.99 -7.86 5.95
CA LYS A 54 19.26 -8.05 5.26
C LYS A 54 19.47 -9.54 5.08
N ARG A 55 19.58 -10.01 3.84
CA ARG A 55 20.04 -11.37 3.55
C ARG A 55 21.56 -11.38 3.51
N ALA A 56 22.18 -12.40 4.11
CA ALA A 56 23.58 -12.69 3.86
C ALA A 56 23.74 -13.12 2.38
N ALA A 57 24.85 -12.71 1.76
CA ALA A 57 25.18 -13.00 0.37
C ALA A 57 25.53 -14.48 0.15
#